data_AF-A0A151SA83-F1
#
_entry.id   AF-A0A151SA83-F1
#
_cell.length_a   1.000
_cell.length_b   1.000
_cell.length_c   1.000
_cell.angle_alpha   90.00
_cell.angle_beta   90.00
_cell.angle_gamma   90.00
#
_symmetry.space_group_name_H-M   'P 1'
#
loop_
_entity.id
_entity.type
_entity.pdbx_description
1 polymer ?
#
loop_
_entity_poly.entity_id
_entity_poly.type
_entity_poly.pdbx_seq_one_letter_code
_entity_poly.pdbx_strand_id
1 'polypeptide(L)'
;LNVNNAFLNGTLEESVYMVQPPGFEAENKNLICKLNNALYGLKQAPRQWFDKLKFTLTQFGFQASKCDPSLFWYQHQAHTIFILVYVDDIIIPSSSSSLIQQITNQLDSIFSLKQLGSLDYFLDIEVKYLPILKLNTCLTNLGFDSEQVYLGPSI
;
A
#
# COMPACT_ATOMS: atom_id res chain seq x y z
N LEU A 1 4.53 -1.39 7.62
CA LEU A 1 3.18 -1.11 8.16
C LEU A 1 2.28 -2.24 7.70
N ASN A 2 1.28 -2.63 8.49
CA ASN A 2 0.28 -3.62 8.09
C ASN A 2 -1.11 -3.00 8.20
N VAL A 3 -1.97 -3.22 7.21
CA VAL A 3 -3.34 -2.70 7.24
C VAL A 3 -4.24 -3.70 7.95
N ASN A 4 -4.86 -3.28 9.05
CA ASN A 4 -5.80 -4.14 9.74
C ASN A 4 -7.02 -4.40 8.86
N ASN A 5 -7.32 -5.68 8.62
CA ASN A 5 -8.44 -6.12 7.80
C ASN A 5 -8.49 -5.40 6.44
N ALA A 6 -7.36 -5.33 5.72
CA ALA A 6 -7.21 -4.64 4.44
C ALA A 6 -8.42 -4.79 3.50
N PHE A 7 -8.91 -6.02 3.33
CA PHE A 7 -10.06 -6.30 2.46
C PHE A 7 -11.39 -5.68 2.91
N LEU A 8 -11.61 -5.49 4.22
CA LEU A 8 -12.81 -4.82 4.72
C LEU A 8 -12.85 -3.33 4.33
N ASN A 9 -11.71 -2.73 3.97
CA ASN A 9 -11.65 -1.36 3.47
C ASN A 9 -12.08 -1.25 2.00
N GLY A 10 -12.22 -2.37 1.29
CA GLY A 10 -12.74 -2.42 -0.07
C GLY A 10 -14.27 -2.30 -0.10
N THR A 11 -14.79 -1.32 -0.85
CA THR A 11 -16.22 -1.22 -1.11
C THR A 11 -16.63 -2.25 -2.15
N LEU A 12 -17.71 -2.99 -1.90
CA LEU A 12 -18.28 -3.91 -2.87
C LEU A 12 -19.15 -3.13 -3.86
N GLU A 13 -18.74 -3.09 -5.14
CA GLU A 13 -19.55 -2.49 -6.21
C GLU A 13 -20.75 -3.39 -6.58
N GLU A 14 -20.62 -4.70 -6.39
CA GLU A 14 -21.65 -5.69 -6.66
C GLU A 14 -22.33 -6.20 -5.38
N SER A 15 -23.60 -6.60 -5.48
CA SER A 15 -24.29 -7.20 -4.35
C SER A 15 -23.88 -8.67 -4.20
N VAL A 16 -22.99 -8.94 -3.26
CA VAL A 16 -22.59 -10.30 -2.90
C VAL A 16 -23.47 -10.81 -1.76
N TYR A 17 -23.98 -12.03 -1.92
CA TYR A 17 -24.74 -12.73 -0.90
C TYR A 17 -24.02 -14.00 -0.48
N MET A 18 -24.15 -14.37 0.80
CA MET A 18 -23.62 -15.62 1.32
C MET A 18 -24.64 -16.31 2.23
N VAL A 19 -24.47 -17.62 2.38
CA VAL A 19 -25.16 -18.40 3.41
C VAL A 19 -24.76 -17.87 4.79
N GLN A 20 -25.69 -17.94 5.74
CA GLN A 20 -25.45 -17.53 7.11
C GLN A 20 -24.21 -18.25 7.68
N PRO A 21 -23.21 -17.51 8.18
CA PRO A 21 -22.00 -18.13 8.70
C PRO A 21 -22.29 -18.83 10.04
N PRO A 22 -21.51 -19.85 10.40
CA PRO A 22 -21.65 -20.54 11.67
C PRO A 22 -21.58 -19.55 12.84
N GLY A 23 -22.58 -19.60 13.74
CA GLY A 23 -22.67 -18.70 14.89
C GLY A 23 -23.39 -17.36 14.63
N PHE A 24 -23.83 -17.10 13.39
CA PHE A 24 -24.71 -15.96 13.05
C PHE A 24 -26.01 -16.43 12.38
N GLU A 25 -26.41 -17.66 12.63
CA GLU A 25 -27.63 -18.24 12.10
C GLU A 25 -28.86 -17.70 12.85
N ALA A 26 -29.80 -17.11 12.12
CA ALA A 26 -31.13 -16.84 12.61
C ALA A 26 -31.95 -18.14 12.68
N GLU A 27 -33.07 -18.12 13.42
CA GLU A 27 -34.01 -19.24 13.50
C GLU A 27 -34.46 -19.72 12.10
N ASN A 28 -34.58 -18.79 11.16
CA ASN A 28 -34.87 -19.09 9.76
C ASN A 28 -33.58 -19.36 8.97
N LYS A 29 -33.32 -20.64 8.68
CA LYS A 29 -32.16 -21.10 7.91
C LYS A 29 -32.19 -20.71 6.42
N ASN A 30 -33.34 -20.29 5.89
CA ASN A 30 -33.47 -19.88 4.49
C ASN A 30 -33.04 -18.43 4.25
N LEU A 31 -32.69 -17.68 5.30
CA LEU A 31 -32.15 -16.33 5.15
C LEU A 31 -30.71 -16.40 4.60
N ILE A 32 -30.36 -15.36 3.84
CA ILE A 32 -29.02 -15.14 3.29
C ILE A 32 -28.50 -13.78 3.75
N CYS A 33 -27.20 -13.68 3.95
CA CYS A 33 -26.54 -12.45 4.35
C CYS A 33 -26.10 -11.66 3.12
N LYS A 34 -26.42 -10.37 3.05
CA LYS A 34 -25.80 -9.46 2.08
C LYS A 34 -24.51 -8.91 2.68
N LEU A 35 -23.41 -9.03 1.94
CA LEU A 35 -22.14 -8.44 2.33
C LEU A 35 -22.12 -6.96 2.00
N ASN A 36 -21.80 -6.14 2.99
CA ASN A 36 -21.62 -4.70 2.84
C ASN A 36 -20.15 -4.33 2.56
N ASN A 37 -19.21 -5.15 3.02
CA ASN A 37 -17.76 -4.96 2.86
C ASN A 37 -17.14 -6.24 2.28
N ALA A 38 -16.01 -6.10 1.60
CA ALA A 38 -15.34 -7.26 1.00
C ALA A 38 -14.66 -8.13 2.07
N LEU A 39 -14.94 -9.43 2.07
CA LEU A 39 -14.38 -10.42 3.00
C LEU A 39 -13.20 -11.18 2.38
N TYR A 40 -12.32 -11.70 3.24
CA TYR A 40 -11.32 -12.69 2.83
C TYR A 40 -12.00 -13.86 2.08
N GLY A 41 -11.38 -14.30 0.99
CA GLY A 41 -11.91 -15.37 0.13
C GLY A 41 -12.78 -14.90 -1.04
N LEU A 42 -13.22 -13.64 -1.05
CA LEU A 42 -13.81 -13.03 -2.25
C LEU A 42 -12.74 -12.74 -3.30
N LYS A 43 -12.96 -13.17 -4.55
CA LYS A 43 -12.00 -12.97 -5.65
C LYS A 43 -11.73 -11.48 -5.94
N GLN A 44 -12.71 -10.63 -5.66
CA GLN A 44 -12.70 -9.20 -5.89
C GLN A 44 -12.14 -8.39 -4.71
N ALA A 45 -12.08 -8.97 -3.50
CA ALA A 45 -11.64 -8.27 -2.30
C ALA A 45 -10.23 -7.67 -2.42
N PRO A 46 -9.20 -8.39 -2.91
CA PRO A 46 -7.86 -7.83 -3.06
C PRO A 46 -7.79 -6.66 -4.03
N ARG A 47 -8.56 -6.72 -5.11
CA ARG A 47 -8.61 -5.66 -6.11
C ARG A 47 -9.26 -4.40 -5.55
N GLN A 48 -10.42 -4.55 -4.89
CA GLN A 48 -11.14 -3.42 -4.31
C GLN A 48 -10.33 -2.72 -3.20
N TRP A 49 -9.62 -3.50 -2.39
CA TRP A 49 -8.65 -2.97 -1.43
C TRP A 49 -7.57 -2.13 -2.13
N PHE A 50 -6.90 -2.71 -3.13
CA PHE A 50 -5.82 -2.04 -3.83
C PHE A 50 -6.29 -0.78 -4.57
N ASP A 51 -7.46 -0.82 -5.21
CA ASP A 51 -8.04 0.32 -5.91
C ASP A 51 -8.36 1.47 -4.94
N LYS A 52 -8.90 1.16 -3.74
CA LYS A 52 -9.12 2.15 -2.68
C LYS A 52 -7.82 2.76 -2.18
N LEU A 53 -6.80 1.95 -1.92
CA LEU A 53 -5.48 2.41 -1.49
C LEU A 53 -4.84 3.31 -2.54
N LYS A 54 -4.82 2.87 -3.81
CA LYS A 54 -4.30 3.61 -4.94
C LYS A 54 -4.99 4.97 -5.09
N PHE A 55 -6.32 5.00 -4.97
CA PHE A 55 -7.08 6.24 -5.01
C PHE A 55 -6.65 7.20 -3.90
N THR A 56 -6.57 6.72 -2.66
CA THR A 56 -6.13 7.52 -1.51
C THR A 56 -4.71 8.06 -1.69
N LEU A 57 -3.76 7.22 -2.13
CA LEU A 57 -2.39 7.64 -2.39
C LEU A 57 -2.32 8.71 -3.48
N THR A 58 -3.14 8.58 -4.53
CA THR A 58 -3.25 9.60 -5.59
C THR A 58 -3.77 10.93 -5.04
N GLN A 59 -4.74 10.91 -4.13
CA GLN A 59 -5.22 12.13 -3.45
C GLN A 59 -4.15 12.79 -2.58
N PHE A 60 -3.21 12.00 -2.03
CA PHE A 60 -2.05 12.51 -1.31
C PHE A 60 -0.92 13.02 -2.23
N GLY A 61 -1.10 12.94 -3.55
CA GLY A 61 -0.15 13.41 -4.55
C GLY A 61 0.84 12.34 -5.04
N PHE A 62 0.72 11.09 -4.58
CA PHE A 62 1.56 10.00 -5.05
C PHE A 62 1.19 9.59 -6.48
N GLN A 63 2.19 9.14 -7.22
CA GLN A 63 2.03 8.59 -8.56
C GLN A 63 2.49 7.13 -8.56
N ALA A 64 1.72 6.26 -9.22
CA ALA A 64 2.15 4.89 -9.45
C ALA A 64 3.33 4.85 -10.44
N SER A 65 4.30 3.99 -10.19
CA SER A 65 5.41 3.74 -11.10
C SER A 65 4.90 3.08 -12.38
N LYS A 66 5.56 3.41 -13.51
CA LYS A 66 5.26 2.78 -14.80
C LYS A 66 5.79 1.34 -14.88
N CYS A 67 6.84 1.04 -14.15
CA CYS A 67 7.50 -0.27 -14.18
C CYS A 67 6.86 -1.26 -13.19
N ASP A 68 6.30 -0.76 -12.10
CA ASP A 68 5.66 -1.58 -11.06
C ASP A 68 4.43 -0.85 -10.49
N PRO A 69 3.20 -1.34 -10.75
CA PRO A 69 1.97 -0.72 -10.24
C PRO A 69 1.85 -0.70 -8.72
N SER A 70 2.60 -1.56 -8.02
CA SER A 70 2.62 -1.64 -6.55
C SER A 70 3.55 -0.62 -5.89
N LEU A 71 4.42 0.00 -6.69
CA LEU A 71 5.34 1.04 -6.26
C LEU A 71 4.75 2.42 -6.57
N PHE A 72 4.60 3.23 -5.54
CA PHE A 72 4.19 4.62 -5.61
C PHE A 72 5.35 5.52 -5.23
N TRP A 73 5.41 6.70 -5.83
CA TRP A 73 6.41 7.71 -5.50
C TRP A 73 5.77 9.08 -5.42
N TYR A 74 6.35 9.92 -4.58
CA TYR A 74 5.97 11.33 -4.42
C TYR A 74 7.22 12.15 -4.23
N GLN A 75 7.27 13.30 -4.89
CA GLN A 75 8.36 14.25 -4.77
C GLN A 75 7.84 15.53 -4.12
N HIS A 76 8.42 15.89 -2.99
CA HIS A 76 8.15 17.14 -2.30
C HIS A 76 9.45 17.87 -2.04
N GLN A 77 9.64 19.00 -2.73
CA GLN A 77 10.89 19.77 -2.70
C GLN A 77 12.09 18.91 -3.10
N ALA A 78 13.07 18.72 -2.21
CA ALA A 78 14.26 17.90 -2.41
C ALA A 78 14.11 16.45 -1.92
N HIS A 79 12.92 16.07 -1.44
CA HIS A 79 12.68 14.74 -0.89
C HIS A 79 11.81 13.90 -1.83
N THR A 80 12.32 12.71 -2.15
CA THR A 80 11.57 11.67 -2.84
C THR A 80 11.16 10.62 -1.83
N ILE A 81 9.88 10.28 -1.82
CA ILE A 81 9.29 9.28 -0.95
C ILE A 81 8.75 8.17 -1.83
N PHE A 82 9.06 6.93 -1.46
CA PHE A 82 8.49 5.76 -2.10
C PHE A 82 7.54 5.05 -1.15
N ILE A 83 6.53 4.41 -1.70
CA ILE A 83 5.62 3.51 -1.00
C ILE A 83 5.51 2.24 -1.83
N LEU A 84 5.92 1.12 -1.27
CA LEU A 84 5.75 -0.20 -1.89
C LEU A 84 4.63 -0.93 -1.16
N VAL A 85 3.65 -1.45 -1.92
CA VAL A 85 2.48 -2.15 -1.39
C VAL A 85 2.57 -3.62 -1.77
N TYR A 86 2.45 -4.51 -0.79
CA TYR A 86 2.35 -5.94 -1.04
C TYR A 86 1.22 -6.54 -0.22
N VAL A 87 0.12 -6.87 -0.91
CA VAL A 87 -1.11 -7.39 -0.30
C VAL A 87 -1.58 -6.46 0.84
N ASP A 88 -1.32 -6.83 2.10
CA ASP A 88 -1.76 -6.10 3.30
C ASP A 88 -0.62 -5.29 3.94
N ASP A 89 0.61 -5.44 3.45
CA ASP A 89 1.80 -4.76 3.96
C ASP A 89 2.19 -3.55 3.10
N ILE A 90 2.57 -2.48 3.78
CA ILE A 90 3.03 -1.23 3.17
C ILE A 90 4.42 -0.89 3.70
N ILE A 91 5.38 -0.70 2.79
CA ILE A 91 6.75 -0.29 3.08
C ILE A 91 6.94 1.15 2.59
N ILE A 92 7.53 1.99 3.45
CA ILE A 92 7.82 3.39 3.14
C ILE A 92 9.30 3.65 3.42
N PRO A 93 10.20 3.47 2.44
CA PRO A 93 11.60 3.83 2.62
C PRO A 93 11.75 5.35 2.55
N SER A 94 12.32 5.95 3.58
CA SER A 94 12.66 7.38 3.62
C SER A 94 13.78 7.63 4.62
N SER A 95 14.61 8.64 4.35
CA SER A 95 15.67 9.11 5.25
C SER A 95 15.16 10.08 6.33
N SER A 96 13.88 10.47 6.27
CA SER A 96 13.27 11.43 7.19
C SER A 96 12.15 10.78 8.00
N SER A 97 12.38 10.62 9.30
CA SER A 97 11.40 10.04 10.24
C SER A 97 10.14 10.89 10.36
N SER A 98 10.26 12.22 10.24
CA SER A 98 9.10 13.13 10.30
C SER A 98 8.16 12.94 9.11
N LEU A 99 8.70 12.78 7.90
CA LEU A 99 7.91 12.51 6.69
C LEU A 99 7.23 11.13 6.77
N ILE A 100 7.94 10.11 7.26
CA ILE A 100 7.35 8.78 7.49
C ILE A 100 6.18 8.89 8.46
N GLN A 101 6.34 9.60 9.57
CA GLN A 101 5.29 9.74 10.58
C GLN A 101 4.08 10.51 10.04
N GLN A 102 4.30 11.58 9.26
CA GLN A 102 3.20 12.33 8.64
C GLN A 102 2.36 11.46 7.71
N ILE A 103 2.99 10.74 6.78
CA ILE A 103 2.29 9.87 5.84
C ILE A 103 1.62 8.70 6.57
N THR A 104 2.31 8.13 7.55
CA THR A 104 1.76 7.03 8.36
C THR A 104 0.49 7.49 9.08
N ASN A 105 0.50 8.68 9.71
CA ASN A 105 -0.69 9.21 10.39
C ASN A 105 -1.84 9.49 9.42
N GLN A 106 -1.54 9.99 8.21
CA GLN A 106 -2.56 10.21 7.18
C GLN A 106 -3.20 8.89 6.73
N LEU A 107 -2.39 7.86 6.47
CA LEU A 107 -2.89 6.55 6.09
C LEU A 107 -3.63 5.86 7.24
N ASP A 108 -3.14 5.99 8.47
CA ASP A 108 -3.77 5.41 9.66
C ASP A 108 -5.18 5.97 9.89
N SER A 109 -5.37 7.27 9.64
CA SER A 109 -6.69 7.91 9.76
C SER A 109 -7.76 7.35 8.80
N ILE A 110 -7.33 6.66 7.73
CA ILE A 110 -8.23 6.11 6.71
C ILE A 110 -8.34 4.58 6.82
N PHE A 111 -7.22 3.90 7.05
CA PHE A 111 -7.11 2.45 6.92
C PHE A 111 -6.84 1.71 8.23
N SER A 112 -6.73 2.43 9.36
CA SER A 112 -6.42 1.83 10.68
C SER A 112 -5.21 0.89 10.61
N LEU A 113 -4.02 1.49 10.53
CA LEU A 113 -2.77 0.77 10.35
C LEU A 113 -2.24 0.21 11.66
N LYS A 114 -1.53 -0.92 11.55
CA LYS A 114 -0.69 -1.47 12.60
C LYS A 114 0.78 -1.20 12.26
N GLN A 115 1.51 -0.59 13.18
CA GLN A 115 2.95 -0.38 13.03
C GLN A 115 3.70 -1.66 13.39
N LEU A 116 4.56 -2.12 12.48
CA LEU A 116 5.31 -3.38 12.62
C LEU A 116 6.74 -3.18 13.13
N GLY A 117 7.16 -1.94 13.41
CA GLY A 117 8.54 -1.63 13.82
C GLY A 117 9.51 -1.48 12.64
N SER A 118 10.81 -1.66 12.90
CA SER A 118 11.86 -1.67 11.87
C SER A 118 11.69 -2.87 10.93
N LEU A 119 11.98 -2.65 9.65
CA LEU A 119 11.89 -3.69 8.62
C LEU A 119 13.22 -4.44 8.59
N ASP A 120 13.31 -5.55 9.31
CA ASP A 120 14.49 -6.42 9.27
C ASP A 120 14.36 -7.48 8.15
N TYR A 121 13.13 -7.91 7.88
CA TYR A 121 12.80 -8.89 6.85
C TYR A 121 11.52 -8.51 6.12
N PHE A 122 11.48 -8.75 4.81
CA PHE A 122 10.30 -8.62 3.97
C PHE A 122 10.24 -9.77 2.97
N LEU A 123 9.19 -10.60 3.02
CA LEU A 123 9.05 -11.79 2.17
C LEU A 123 10.27 -12.72 2.23
N ASP A 124 10.79 -12.97 3.43
CA ASP A 124 12.01 -13.74 3.69
C ASP A 124 13.29 -13.14 3.09
N ILE A 125 13.24 -11.89 2.60
CA ILE A 125 14.40 -11.12 2.15
C ILE A 125 14.87 -10.25 3.31
N GLU A 126 16.13 -10.42 3.71
CA GLU A 126 16.79 -9.59 4.72
C GLU A 126 16.98 -8.16 4.19
N VAL A 127 16.53 -7.16 4.95
CA VAL A 127 16.67 -5.75 4.60
C VAL A 127 17.83 -5.15 5.39
N LYS A 128 18.82 -4.58 4.67
CA LYS A 128 19.97 -3.91 5.28
C LYS A 128 19.92 -2.41 5.05
N TYR A 129 19.92 -1.66 6.14
CA TYR A 129 20.00 -0.19 6.11
C TYR A 129 21.44 0.24 5.84
N LEU A 130 21.71 0.68 4.61
CA LEU A 130 23.03 1.18 4.23
C LEU A 130 23.11 2.71 4.44
N PRO A 131 24.29 3.24 4.84
CA PRO A 131 24.53 4.68 4.85
C PRO A 131 24.36 5.27 3.45
N ILE A 132 23.86 6.51 3.36
CA ILE A 132 23.53 7.22 2.10
C ILE A 132 24.66 7.14 1.05
N LEU A 133 25.92 7.15 1.46
CA LEU A 133 27.08 7.03 0.58
C LEU A 133 27.15 5.71 -0.21
N LYS A 134 26.49 4.64 0.25
CA LYS A 134 26.44 3.33 -0.42
C LYS A 134 25.18 3.11 -1.26
N LEU A 135 24.14 3.92 -1.09
CA LEU A 135 22.89 3.82 -1.86
C LEU A 135 23.11 4.20 -3.33
N ASN A 136 23.95 5.21 -3.60
CA ASN A 136 24.30 5.61 -4.97
C ASN A 136 24.94 4.47 -5.78
N THR A 137 25.66 3.56 -5.12
CA THR A 137 26.30 2.40 -5.77
C THR A 137 25.35 1.22 -5.99
N CYS A 138 24.26 1.13 -5.22
CA CYS A 138 23.25 0.07 -5.37
C CYS A 138 22.15 0.45 -6.37
N LEU A 139 21.76 1.73 -6.42
CA LEU A 139 20.77 2.24 -7.37
C LEU A 139 21.28 2.17 -8.82
N THR A 140 22.54 2.53 -9.05
CA THR A 140 23.22 2.38 -10.35
C THR A 140 23.27 0.92 -10.84
N ASN A 141 23.47 -0.05 -9.94
CA ASN A 141 23.46 -1.48 -10.27
C ASN A 141 22.06 -2.06 -10.52
N LEU A 142 21.00 -1.40 -10.07
CA LEU A 142 19.59 -1.76 -10.33
C LEU A 142 18.99 -0.98 -11.52
N GLY A 143 19.80 -0.22 -12.27
CA GLY A 143 19.37 0.56 -13.43
C GLY A 143 18.67 1.88 -13.10
N PHE A 144 18.80 2.37 -11.86
CA PHE A 144 18.40 3.71 -11.46
C PHE A 144 19.66 4.59 -11.36
N ASP A 145 20.07 5.18 -12.48
CA ASP A 145 21.17 6.14 -12.47
C ASP A 145 20.79 7.38 -11.65
N SER A 146 21.64 7.69 -10.66
CA SER A 146 21.55 8.87 -9.80
C SER A 146 21.85 10.20 -10.51
N GLU A 147 21.92 10.20 -11.85
CA GLU A 147 22.15 11.39 -12.67
C GLU A 147 21.46 11.25 -14.03
N GLN A 148 20.12 11.29 -14.13
CA GLN A 148 19.41 11.86 -15.30
C GLN A 148 17.94 12.16 -14.95
N VAL A 149 17.68 13.37 -14.45
CA VAL A 149 16.45 14.11 -14.79
C VAL A 149 16.90 15.41 -15.47
N TYR A 150 17.51 15.26 -16.65
CA TYR A 150 17.56 16.34 -17.63
C TYR A 150 16.27 16.27 -18.44
N LEU A 151 15.30 17.13 -18.11
CA LEU A 151 14.26 17.49 -19.06
C LEU A 151 14.81 18.66 -19.89
N GLY A 152 15.42 18.34 -21.02
CA GLY A 152 15.71 19.32 -22.06
C GLY A 152 14.43 19.91 -22.63
N PRO A 153 14.44 21.16 -23.13
CA PRO A 153 13.25 21.77 -23.69
C PRO A 153 12.95 21.11 -25.04
N SER A 154 11.70 20.77 -25.30
CA SER A 154 11.24 20.47 -26.65
C SER A 154 10.15 21.46 -27.03
N ILE A 155 10.40 22.01 -28.22
CA ILE A 155 9.74 23.08 -28.97
C ILE A 155 8.28 22.69 -29.27
#